data_AF-U6RJP0-F1
#
_entry.id   AF-U6RJP0-F1
#
_cell.length_a   1.000
_cell.length_b   1.000
_cell.length_c   1.000
_cell.angle_alpha   90.00
_cell.angle_beta   90.00
_cell.angle_gamma   90.00
#
_symmetry.space_group_name_H-M   'P 1'
#
loop_
_entity.id
_entity.type
_entity.pdbx_description
1 polymer ?
#
loop_
_entity_poly.entity_id
_entity_poly.type
_entity_poly.pdbx_seq_one_letter_code
_entity_poly.pdbx_strand_id
1 'polypeptide(L)'
;MPEKRKMEYKTYLFDFDYTLADSSRGIVICFRNVLTRHGHTDVTDESIKRTIGKTLEDSFSILTGITDKNTLISYKKEYVKEADIHMTANTKFFPETVAVLKALKKRGAQIGIISTKYRYRIHEMVDQHFPNKFFDIIIGGEDVKKAKPSPQGLLKALRCLHRKKKDTLYIGDSIIDAQTALLAGVDFVGVLNGMTTREELAEYRHRQILPDLTLLPLINKETTPPLLQRLVPHKTLIYYRLLHQKQIRGKKELPKDQQPHTCKNCRKTFQGNFCPDCGQTQNTPRFTIRNAFQNILSGFFNIDNGFSRNLLEFLYRPGYMIRDYIDGKRVHYFKPFQSLFVLAALYIMFVQLIDPEALKNRDKEYKETPTYEQLIDNIKEQKEYAIKDSARIYLGQSLLYADSARITDTDITMEDKINVKLKDKPDNTRTATDDNDDIVDDLTEAGIAVGVALDEYKENFLSENKYISAVYNLMRSWIHGNKAFSILLLLPVFTLASRWSFRKSLVGHRFNLTEQFFAQVYIACQILWISLLILPFTREAHLNDIFDLSYEAIFLLFVWDYRQLFNLSWWKSFKRTTVMFCYCALIMLLAATLFITLLATIAYLR
;
A
#
# COMPACT_ATOMS: atom_id res chain seq x y z
N MET A 1 27.25 44.93 -7.97
CA MET A 1 26.59 43.61 -7.89
C MET A 1 26.48 43.05 -9.30
N PRO A 2 26.96 41.82 -9.59
CA PRO A 2 26.74 41.23 -10.90
C PRO A 2 25.25 40.87 -11.04
N GLU A 3 24.60 41.32 -12.11
CA GLU A 3 23.25 40.88 -12.48
C GLU A 3 23.18 39.35 -12.41
N LYS A 4 22.29 38.80 -11.58
CA LYS A 4 21.93 37.38 -11.66
C LYS A 4 21.43 37.12 -13.08
N ARG A 5 22.27 36.55 -13.94
CA ARG A 5 21.89 36.11 -15.29
C ARG A 5 20.64 35.24 -15.17
N LYS A 6 19.49 35.74 -15.63
CA LYS A 6 18.26 34.96 -15.76
C LYS A 6 18.60 33.68 -16.53
N MET A 7 18.44 32.53 -15.87
CA MET A 7 18.71 31.23 -16.46
C MET A 7 17.59 30.90 -17.47
N GLU A 8 17.79 31.26 -18.72
CA GLU A 8 16.85 31.04 -19.83
C GLU A 8 16.99 29.63 -20.44
N TYR A 9 15.90 29.11 -21.00
CA TYR A 9 15.97 27.91 -21.85
C TYR A 9 16.64 28.25 -23.17
N LYS A 10 17.47 27.33 -23.69
CA LYS A 10 18.18 27.52 -24.96
C LYS A 10 17.44 26.90 -26.14
N THR A 11 16.51 25.99 -25.86
CA THR A 11 15.78 25.22 -26.87
C THR A 11 14.30 25.19 -26.51
N TYR A 12 13.45 25.55 -27.46
CA TYR A 12 11.99 25.52 -27.33
C TYR A 12 11.43 24.60 -28.40
N LEU A 13 10.77 23.54 -27.96
CA LEU A 13 10.19 22.53 -28.82
C LEU A 13 8.67 22.63 -28.68
N PHE A 14 7.94 22.67 -29.79
CA PHE A 14 6.51 22.96 -29.82
C PHE A 14 5.74 21.79 -30.42
N ASP A 15 4.53 21.52 -29.92
CA ASP A 15 3.52 20.88 -30.76
C ASP A 15 3.02 21.85 -31.83
N PHE A 16 2.29 21.34 -32.82
CA PHE A 16 1.79 22.11 -33.96
C PHE A 16 0.29 22.40 -33.86
N ASP A 17 -0.55 21.39 -34.05
CA ASP A 17 -2.01 21.54 -34.02
C ASP A 17 -2.46 21.94 -32.61
N TYR A 18 -3.33 22.94 -32.49
CA TYR A 18 -3.77 23.57 -31.23
C TYR A 18 -2.70 24.21 -30.33
N THR A 19 -1.43 24.16 -30.70
CA THR A 19 -0.35 24.87 -29.99
C THR A 19 0.15 26.08 -30.78
N LEU A 20 0.66 25.86 -31.99
CA LEU A 20 1.11 26.93 -32.89
C LEU A 20 0.00 27.38 -33.84
N ALA A 21 -0.84 26.46 -34.28
CA ALA A 21 -1.87 26.73 -35.28
C ALA A 21 -3.21 26.09 -34.92
N ASP A 22 -4.29 26.84 -35.17
CA ASP A 22 -5.63 26.29 -35.22
C ASP A 22 -5.85 25.63 -36.59
N SER A 23 -5.71 24.31 -36.61
CA SER A 23 -6.01 23.45 -37.75
C SER A 23 -7.35 22.71 -37.58
N SER A 24 -8.12 23.05 -36.53
CA SER A 24 -9.29 22.27 -36.11
C SER A 24 -10.36 22.19 -37.18
N ARG A 25 -10.58 23.29 -37.92
CA ARG A 25 -11.53 23.34 -39.03
C ARG A 25 -11.14 22.37 -40.15
N GLY A 26 -9.87 22.38 -40.56
CA GLY A 26 -9.35 21.46 -41.56
C GLY A 26 -9.47 20.01 -41.13
N ILE A 27 -9.11 19.71 -39.88
CA ILE A 27 -9.21 18.37 -39.30
C ILE A 27 -10.66 17.88 -39.25
N VAL A 28 -11.59 18.72 -38.79
CA VAL A 28 -13.03 18.41 -38.72
C VAL A 28 -13.59 18.10 -40.10
N ILE A 29 -13.27 18.90 -41.12
CA ILE A 29 -13.72 18.65 -42.50
C ILE A 29 -13.20 17.28 -42.99
N CYS A 30 -11.90 17.01 -42.82
CA CYS A 30 -11.29 15.76 -43.29
C CYS A 30 -11.89 14.54 -42.60
N PHE A 31 -12.04 14.57 -41.27
CA PHE A 31 -12.68 13.48 -40.53
C PHE A 31 -14.14 13.30 -40.93
N ARG A 32 -14.92 14.39 -41.01
CA ARG A 32 -16.33 14.34 -41.40
C ARG A 32 -16.52 13.71 -42.77
N ASN A 33 -15.70 14.07 -43.76
CA ASN A 33 -15.81 13.52 -45.10
C ASN A 33 -15.59 12.00 -45.12
N VAL A 34 -14.55 11.51 -44.41
CA VAL A 34 -14.29 10.07 -44.32
C VAL A 34 -15.39 9.36 -43.52
N LEU A 35 -15.76 9.87 -42.35
CA LEU A 35 -16.78 9.28 -41.49
C LEU A 35 -18.14 9.17 -42.20
N THR A 36 -18.55 10.23 -42.91
CA THR A 36 -19.82 10.26 -43.63
C THR A 36 -19.86 9.24 -44.78
N ARG A 37 -18.74 9.08 -45.52
CA ARG A 37 -18.64 8.06 -46.60
C ARG A 37 -18.83 6.63 -46.11
N HIS A 38 -18.43 6.37 -44.86
CA HIS A 38 -18.55 5.06 -44.24
C HIS A 38 -19.77 4.95 -43.29
N GLY A 39 -20.74 5.87 -43.40
CA GLY A 39 -22.02 5.80 -42.68
C GLY A 39 -21.99 6.23 -41.21
N HIS A 40 -20.91 6.84 -40.74
CA HIS A 40 -20.78 7.35 -39.36
C HIS A 40 -21.24 8.82 -39.27
N THR A 41 -22.55 9.07 -39.31
CA THR A 41 -23.11 10.44 -39.36
C THR A 41 -23.33 11.09 -38.00
N ASP A 42 -23.35 10.32 -36.90
CA ASP A 42 -23.66 10.83 -35.55
C ASP A 42 -22.46 11.44 -34.82
N VAL A 43 -21.30 11.54 -35.47
CA VAL A 43 -20.06 12.04 -34.86
C VAL A 43 -20.04 13.57 -34.84
N THR A 44 -20.03 14.14 -33.64
CA THR A 44 -20.02 15.60 -33.44
C THR A 44 -18.64 16.24 -33.69
N ASP A 45 -18.63 17.53 -34.06
CA ASP A 45 -17.39 18.34 -34.17
C ASP A 45 -16.55 18.27 -32.91
N GLU A 46 -17.19 18.39 -31.76
CA GLU A 46 -16.50 18.37 -30.47
C GLU A 46 -15.81 17.02 -30.23
N SER A 47 -16.46 15.92 -30.61
CA SER A 47 -15.87 14.58 -30.51
C SER A 47 -14.62 14.45 -31.37
N ILE A 48 -14.66 14.96 -32.61
CA ILE A 48 -13.49 15.00 -33.51
C ILE A 48 -12.39 15.89 -32.95
N LYS A 49 -12.75 17.08 -32.44
CA LYS A 49 -11.77 18.02 -31.86
C LYS A 49 -11.04 17.42 -30.66
N ARG A 50 -11.72 16.61 -29.83
CA ARG A 50 -11.11 15.91 -28.69
C ARG A 50 -10.11 14.81 -29.08
N THR A 51 -10.09 14.37 -30.35
CA THR A 51 -9.08 13.41 -30.84
C THR A 51 -7.85 14.09 -31.45
N ILE A 52 -7.85 15.41 -31.61
CA ILE A 52 -6.69 16.16 -32.13
C ILE A 52 -5.46 15.91 -31.27
N GLY A 53 -4.31 15.69 -31.92
CA GLY A 53 -3.05 15.32 -31.28
C GLY A 53 -2.79 13.80 -31.18
N LYS A 54 -3.83 12.95 -31.33
CA LYS A 54 -3.69 11.49 -31.42
C LYS A 54 -3.28 11.06 -32.84
N THR A 55 -2.94 9.77 -33.00
CA THR A 55 -2.76 9.20 -34.34
C THR A 55 -4.11 9.15 -35.08
N LEU A 56 -4.08 9.12 -36.42
CA LEU A 56 -5.29 9.03 -37.22
C LEU A 56 -6.03 7.72 -36.95
N GLU A 57 -5.29 6.62 -36.82
CA GLU A 57 -5.84 5.31 -36.48
C GLU A 57 -6.54 5.31 -35.12
N ASP A 58 -5.90 5.85 -34.08
CA ASP A 58 -6.51 5.95 -32.75
C ASP A 58 -7.74 6.85 -32.77
N SER A 59 -7.69 7.95 -33.51
CA SER A 59 -8.81 8.89 -33.64
C SER A 59 -10.02 8.21 -34.29
N PHE A 60 -9.84 7.53 -35.44
CA PHE A 60 -10.92 6.78 -36.08
C PHE A 60 -11.44 5.66 -35.19
N SER A 61 -10.57 4.94 -34.48
CA SER A 61 -10.98 3.89 -33.55
C SER A 61 -11.86 4.44 -32.41
N ILE A 62 -11.50 5.59 -31.82
CA ILE A 62 -12.28 6.26 -30.77
C ILE A 62 -13.64 6.74 -31.31
N LEU A 63 -13.68 7.32 -32.51
CA LEU A 63 -14.90 7.91 -33.07
C LEU A 63 -15.89 6.87 -33.60
N THR A 64 -15.41 5.70 -34.03
CA THR A 64 -16.25 4.68 -34.71
C THR A 64 -16.41 3.39 -33.90
N GLY A 65 -15.56 3.15 -32.89
CA GLY A 65 -15.48 1.88 -32.17
C GLY A 65 -14.79 0.75 -32.96
N ILE A 66 -14.34 1.00 -34.18
CA ILE A 66 -13.66 0.01 -35.02
C ILE A 66 -12.25 -0.26 -34.47
N THR A 67 -11.93 -1.55 -34.30
CA THR A 67 -10.60 -2.00 -33.86
C THR A 67 -9.83 -2.76 -34.94
N ASP A 68 -10.47 -3.04 -36.09
CA ASP A 68 -9.81 -3.70 -37.21
C ASP A 68 -8.74 -2.81 -37.85
N LYS A 69 -7.52 -3.32 -37.92
CA LYS A 69 -6.36 -2.53 -38.38
C LYS A 69 -6.42 -2.20 -39.86
N ASN A 70 -6.92 -3.10 -40.70
CA ASN A 70 -6.96 -2.89 -42.15
C ASN A 70 -7.94 -1.78 -42.51
N THR A 71 -9.09 -1.75 -41.84
CA THR A 71 -10.09 -0.69 -41.96
C THR A 71 -9.54 0.66 -41.53
N LEU A 72 -8.89 0.74 -40.35
CA LEU A 72 -8.28 1.98 -39.86
C LEU A 72 -7.16 2.50 -40.78
N ILE A 73 -6.38 1.60 -41.38
CA ILE A 73 -5.38 1.96 -42.40
C ILE A 73 -6.05 2.51 -43.66
N SER A 74 -7.20 1.97 -44.08
CA SER A 74 -7.98 2.50 -45.20
C SER A 74 -8.48 3.91 -44.90
N TYR A 75 -9.12 4.12 -43.75
CA TYR A 75 -9.63 5.43 -43.33
C TYR A 75 -8.52 6.47 -43.24
N LYS A 76 -7.35 6.08 -42.72
CA LYS A 76 -6.17 6.94 -42.72
C LYS A 76 -5.75 7.35 -44.13
N LYS A 77 -5.74 6.43 -45.10
CA LYS A 77 -5.38 6.76 -46.50
C LYS A 77 -6.38 7.73 -47.10
N GLU A 78 -7.67 7.54 -46.87
CA GLU A 78 -8.71 8.48 -47.32
C GLU A 78 -8.59 9.84 -46.65
N TYR A 79 -8.35 9.87 -45.33
CA TYR A 79 -8.11 11.11 -44.59
C TYR A 79 -6.93 11.89 -45.16
N VAL A 80 -5.83 11.21 -45.51
CA VAL A 80 -4.66 11.87 -46.12
C VAL A 80 -5.05 12.55 -47.44
N LYS A 81 -5.86 11.91 -48.28
CA LYS A 81 -6.36 12.52 -49.53
C LYS A 81 -7.23 13.76 -49.25
N GLU A 82 -8.13 13.70 -48.27
CA GLU A 82 -8.93 14.87 -47.88
C GLU A 82 -8.05 16.00 -47.35
N ALA A 83 -7.03 15.65 -46.56
CA ALA A 83 -6.12 16.61 -45.98
C ALA A 83 -5.25 17.28 -47.05
N ASP A 84 -4.89 16.60 -48.15
CA ASP A 84 -4.18 17.21 -49.29
C ASP A 84 -4.96 18.37 -49.91
N ILE A 85 -6.30 18.32 -49.84
CA ILE A 85 -7.19 19.32 -50.43
C ILE A 85 -7.55 20.41 -49.40
N HIS A 86 -7.89 20.00 -48.18
CA HIS A 86 -8.57 20.88 -47.22
C HIS A 86 -7.70 21.37 -46.06
N MET A 87 -6.58 20.72 -45.74
CA MET A 87 -5.86 20.98 -44.48
C MET A 87 -5.22 22.36 -44.45
N THR A 88 -4.37 22.68 -45.42
CA THR A 88 -3.55 23.90 -45.43
C THR A 88 -4.42 25.16 -45.55
N ALA A 89 -5.44 25.13 -46.43
CA ALA A 89 -6.38 26.24 -46.60
C ALA A 89 -7.22 26.55 -45.34
N ASN A 90 -7.37 25.59 -44.43
CA ASN A 90 -8.17 25.72 -43.21
C ASN A 90 -7.31 25.70 -41.93
N THR A 91 -6.00 25.92 -42.05
CA THR A 91 -5.08 26.05 -40.90
C THR A 91 -4.62 27.49 -40.78
N LYS A 92 -4.67 28.06 -39.57
CA LYS A 92 -4.18 29.41 -39.30
C LYS A 92 -3.28 29.40 -38.06
N PHE A 93 -2.15 30.12 -38.11
CA PHE A 93 -1.37 30.36 -36.90
C PHE A 93 -2.20 31.15 -35.88
N PHE A 94 -2.04 30.86 -34.59
CA PHE A 94 -2.62 31.72 -33.57
C PHE A 94 -2.00 33.12 -33.64
N PRO A 95 -2.74 34.19 -33.32
CA PRO A 95 -2.31 35.58 -33.54
C PRO A 95 -0.92 35.91 -32.97
N GLU A 96 -0.58 35.34 -31.82
CA GLU A 96 0.66 35.57 -31.09
C GLU A 96 1.86 34.76 -31.63
N THR A 97 1.61 33.67 -32.36
CA THR A 97 2.61 32.65 -32.70
C THR A 97 3.82 33.23 -33.44
N VAL A 98 3.57 34.01 -34.50
CA VAL A 98 4.65 34.57 -35.33
C VAL A 98 5.52 35.53 -34.51
N ALA A 99 4.90 36.37 -33.68
CA ALA A 99 5.61 37.34 -32.86
C ALA A 99 6.45 36.65 -31.78
N VAL A 100 5.88 35.67 -31.08
CA VAL A 100 6.55 34.91 -30.01
C VAL A 100 7.74 34.12 -30.55
N LEU A 101 7.55 33.38 -31.66
CA LEU A 101 8.64 32.61 -32.25
C LEU A 101 9.79 33.50 -32.74
N LYS A 102 9.48 34.64 -33.39
CA LYS A 102 10.51 35.62 -33.80
C LYS A 102 11.25 36.20 -32.59
N ALA A 103 10.54 36.49 -31.49
CA ALA A 103 11.14 36.97 -30.25
C ALA A 103 12.10 35.94 -29.64
N LEU A 104 11.72 34.65 -29.61
CA LEU A 104 12.58 33.57 -29.14
C LEU A 104 13.82 33.41 -30.03
N LYS A 105 13.66 33.47 -31.36
CA LYS A 105 14.81 33.44 -32.28
C LYS A 105 15.75 34.61 -32.10
N LYS A 106 15.23 35.82 -31.90
CA LYS A 106 16.05 37.02 -31.65
C LYS A 106 16.92 36.89 -30.39
N ARG A 107 16.49 36.09 -29.41
CA ARG A 107 17.26 35.77 -28.19
C ARG A 107 18.26 34.62 -28.38
N GLY A 108 18.43 34.11 -29.61
CA GLY A 108 19.37 33.03 -29.93
C GLY A 108 18.88 31.64 -29.54
N ALA A 109 17.58 31.47 -29.31
CA ALA A 109 17.02 30.15 -29.01
C ALA A 109 16.97 29.24 -30.25
N GLN A 110 17.15 27.94 -30.05
CA GLN A 110 16.77 26.94 -31.04
C GLN A 110 15.30 26.60 -30.90
N ILE A 111 14.60 26.52 -32.03
CA ILE A 111 13.17 26.30 -32.12
C ILE A 111 12.93 25.06 -32.98
N GLY A 112 12.08 24.16 -32.51
CA GLY A 112 11.66 23.00 -33.29
C GLY A 112 10.21 22.60 -33.08
N ILE A 113 9.69 21.79 -33.99
CA ILE A 113 8.31 21.27 -33.95
C ILE A 113 8.34 19.75 -33.78
N ILE A 114 7.57 19.21 -32.83
CA ILE A 114 7.39 17.78 -32.59
C ILE A 114 5.88 17.53 -32.58
N SER A 115 5.36 16.92 -33.64
CA SER A 115 3.93 16.71 -33.83
C SER A 115 3.60 15.30 -34.30
N THR A 116 2.35 14.89 -34.08
CA THR A 116 1.78 13.67 -34.67
C THR A 116 1.37 13.89 -36.14
N LYS A 117 1.25 15.16 -36.58
CA LYS A 117 1.00 15.52 -37.97
C LYS A 117 2.19 15.18 -38.86
N TYR A 118 1.92 14.91 -40.13
CA TYR A 118 2.97 14.66 -41.11
C TYR A 118 3.87 15.88 -41.31
N ARG A 119 5.19 15.68 -41.34
CA ARG A 119 6.20 16.75 -41.44
C ARG A 119 6.03 17.56 -42.72
N TYR A 120 5.78 16.94 -43.86
CA TYR A 120 5.59 17.66 -45.13
C TYR A 120 4.42 18.68 -45.06
N ARG A 121 3.35 18.36 -44.34
CA ARG A 121 2.21 19.27 -44.14
C ARG A 121 2.52 20.43 -43.22
N ILE A 122 3.37 20.20 -42.22
CA ILE A 122 3.84 21.27 -41.34
C ILE A 122 4.67 22.24 -42.17
N HIS A 123 5.54 21.73 -43.06
CA HIS A 123 6.31 22.55 -43.99
C HIS A 123 5.42 23.42 -44.89
N GLU A 124 4.39 22.84 -45.52
CA GLU A 124 3.45 23.60 -46.37
C GLU A 124 2.87 24.84 -45.68
N MET A 125 2.59 24.77 -44.38
CA MET A 125 2.06 25.89 -43.60
C MET A 125 3.16 26.84 -43.11
N VAL A 126 4.26 26.30 -42.61
CA VAL A 126 5.37 27.05 -42.02
C VAL A 126 6.10 27.88 -43.08
N ASP A 127 6.35 27.30 -44.26
CA ASP A 127 7.15 27.92 -45.33
C ASP A 127 6.42 29.13 -45.95
N GLN A 128 5.09 29.25 -45.76
CA GLN A 128 4.31 30.43 -46.16
C GLN A 128 4.51 31.64 -45.22
N HIS A 129 4.91 31.41 -43.97
CA HIS A 129 4.93 32.44 -42.92
C HIS A 129 6.33 32.74 -42.37
N PHE A 130 7.26 31.81 -42.52
CA PHE A 130 8.61 31.90 -41.99
C PHE A 130 9.65 31.67 -43.09
N PRO A 131 10.81 32.33 -43.01
CA PRO A 131 11.89 32.09 -43.97
C PRO A 131 12.44 30.66 -43.83
N ASN A 132 13.05 30.16 -44.90
CA ASN A 132 13.76 28.88 -44.89
C ASN A 132 14.72 28.78 -43.70
N LYS A 133 14.75 27.61 -43.06
CA LYS A 133 15.56 27.30 -41.86
C LYS A 133 15.22 28.11 -40.60
N PHE A 134 14.04 28.73 -40.53
CA PHE A 134 13.57 29.35 -39.29
C PHE A 134 13.42 28.33 -38.14
N PHE A 135 12.89 27.15 -38.43
CA PHE A 135 12.87 26.03 -37.47
C PHE A 135 14.14 25.21 -37.64
N ASP A 136 14.87 24.97 -36.54
CA ASP A 136 16.10 24.16 -36.55
C ASP A 136 15.80 22.68 -36.77
N ILE A 137 14.59 22.25 -36.38
CA ILE A 137 14.14 20.87 -36.56
C ILE A 137 12.61 20.78 -36.62
N ILE A 138 12.11 19.93 -37.50
CA ILE A 138 10.70 19.53 -37.52
C ILE A 138 10.69 18.00 -37.51
N ILE A 139 9.94 17.42 -36.58
CA ILE A 139 9.71 15.97 -36.45
C ILE A 139 8.19 15.76 -36.55
N GLY A 140 7.76 15.12 -37.63
CA GLY A 140 6.37 14.72 -37.84
C GLY A 140 6.10 13.27 -37.43
N GLY A 141 4.86 12.83 -37.63
CA GLY A 141 4.40 11.48 -37.30
C GLY A 141 5.14 10.37 -38.07
N GLU A 142 5.57 10.63 -39.31
CA GLU A 142 6.32 9.68 -40.15
C GLU A 142 7.79 9.52 -39.75
N ASP A 143 8.34 10.45 -38.96
CA ASP A 143 9.74 10.46 -38.59
C ASP A 143 10.06 9.54 -37.39
N VAL A 144 9.04 8.93 -36.79
CA VAL A 144 9.12 8.10 -35.58
C VAL A 144 8.35 6.79 -35.75
N LYS A 145 8.79 5.74 -35.04
CA LYS A 145 8.10 4.44 -35.01
C LYS A 145 6.92 4.43 -34.03
N LYS A 146 7.02 5.19 -32.95
CA LYS A 146 6.00 5.35 -31.91
C LYS A 146 5.67 6.84 -31.77
N ALA A 147 4.43 7.19 -32.05
CA ALA A 147 3.91 8.55 -31.91
C ALA A 147 3.76 8.97 -30.44
N LYS A 148 3.45 10.25 -30.20
CA LYS A 148 3.11 10.77 -28.87
C LYS A 148 1.96 9.95 -28.27
N PRO A 149 1.99 9.56 -26.98
CA PRO A 149 2.82 10.10 -25.90
C PRO A 149 4.24 9.53 -25.78
N SER A 150 4.69 8.69 -26.73
CA SER A 150 6.07 8.19 -26.71
C SER A 150 7.09 9.33 -26.80
N PRO A 151 8.17 9.34 -25.98
CA PRO A 151 9.17 10.40 -26.02
C PRO A 151 10.11 10.32 -27.24
N GLN A 152 9.87 9.39 -28.18
CA GLN A 152 10.79 9.11 -29.29
C GLN A 152 11.07 10.34 -30.16
N GLY A 153 10.04 11.12 -30.51
CA GLY A 153 10.21 12.34 -31.32
C GLY A 153 11.01 13.41 -30.60
N LEU A 154 10.69 13.65 -29.32
CA LEU A 154 11.36 14.66 -28.49
C LEU A 154 12.83 14.28 -28.24
N LEU A 155 13.12 13.01 -27.95
CA LEU A 155 14.50 12.52 -27.79
C LEU A 155 15.29 12.50 -29.10
N LYS A 156 14.63 12.29 -30.25
CA LYS A 156 15.26 12.43 -31.58
C LYS A 156 15.64 13.90 -31.81
N ALA A 157 14.74 14.84 -31.53
CA ALA A 157 15.01 16.27 -31.68
C ALA A 157 16.20 16.74 -30.83
N LEU A 158 16.24 16.34 -29.55
CA LEU A 158 17.36 16.68 -28.66
C LEU A 158 18.72 16.20 -29.17
N ARG A 159 18.77 14.99 -29.75
CA ARG A 159 20.01 14.43 -30.32
C ARG A 159 20.46 15.21 -31.54
N CYS A 160 19.55 15.51 -32.48
CA CYS A 160 19.86 16.27 -33.70
C CYS A 160 20.27 17.71 -33.40
N LEU A 161 19.69 18.33 -32.37
CA LEU A 161 20.04 19.70 -31.96
C LEU A 161 21.30 19.75 -31.07
N HIS A 162 21.84 18.61 -30.64
CA HIS A 162 22.94 18.52 -29.67
C HIS A 162 22.65 19.26 -28.36
N ARG A 163 21.44 19.08 -27.81
CA ARG A 163 20.98 19.78 -26.60
C ARG A 163 20.67 18.87 -25.43
N LYS A 164 20.85 19.40 -24.23
CA LYS A 164 20.56 18.72 -22.96
C LYS A 164 19.10 18.95 -22.56
N LYS A 165 18.49 17.94 -21.94
CA LYS A 165 17.11 17.99 -21.43
C LYS A 165 16.85 19.22 -20.54
N LYS A 166 17.78 19.51 -19.62
CA LYS A 166 17.73 20.64 -18.67
C LYS A 166 17.71 22.04 -19.32
N ASP A 167 18.07 22.14 -20.59
CA ASP A 167 18.14 23.40 -21.35
C ASP A 167 17.00 23.51 -22.39
N THR A 168 16.06 22.57 -22.34
CA THR A 168 14.97 22.44 -23.30
C THR A 168 13.63 22.58 -22.60
N LEU A 169 12.72 23.31 -23.22
CA LEU A 169 11.33 23.45 -22.83
C LEU A 169 10.44 22.87 -23.94
N TYR A 170 9.51 21.99 -23.59
CA TYR A 170 8.46 21.50 -24.49
C TYR A 170 7.15 22.22 -24.23
N ILE A 171 6.46 22.65 -25.29
CA ILE A 171 5.22 23.42 -25.23
C ILE A 171 4.15 22.67 -26.02
N GLY A 172 2.99 22.44 -25.42
CA GLY A 172 1.87 21.76 -26.04
C GLY A 172 0.54 22.06 -25.36
N ASP A 173 -0.58 21.80 -26.03
CA ASP A 173 -1.93 22.03 -25.51
C ASP A 173 -2.55 20.77 -24.88
N SER A 174 -2.00 19.59 -25.15
CA SER A 174 -2.66 18.33 -24.82
C SER A 174 -2.04 17.58 -23.64
N ILE A 175 -2.85 16.74 -23.00
CA ILE A 175 -2.35 15.74 -22.03
C ILE A 175 -1.30 14.81 -22.65
N ILE A 176 -1.37 14.59 -23.96
CA ILE A 176 -0.43 13.74 -24.71
C ILE A 176 0.95 14.40 -24.73
N ASP A 177 1.00 15.72 -24.90
CA ASP A 177 2.25 16.49 -24.88
C ASP A 177 2.87 16.51 -23.50
N ALA A 178 2.05 16.71 -22.47
CA ALA A 178 2.48 16.67 -21.09
C ALA A 178 3.09 15.31 -20.71
N GLN A 179 2.46 14.21 -21.14
CA GLN A 179 3.02 12.85 -21.00
C GLN A 179 4.32 12.67 -21.79
N THR A 180 4.40 13.21 -23.01
CA THR A 180 5.59 13.13 -23.87
C THR A 180 6.79 13.82 -23.20
N ALA A 181 6.60 15.03 -22.68
CA ALA A 181 7.64 15.77 -21.96
C ALA A 181 8.09 15.03 -20.69
N LEU A 182 7.13 14.53 -19.91
CA LEU A 182 7.41 13.78 -18.69
C LEU A 182 8.27 12.54 -18.97
N LEU A 183 7.88 11.73 -19.97
CA LEU A 183 8.61 10.52 -20.35
C LEU A 183 9.99 10.83 -20.96
N ALA A 184 10.14 11.98 -21.60
CA ALA A 184 11.44 12.43 -22.09
C ALA A 184 12.33 13.00 -20.97
N GLY A 185 11.72 13.43 -19.85
CA GLY A 185 12.40 14.13 -18.75
C GLY A 185 12.77 15.57 -19.13
N VAL A 186 11.92 16.25 -19.90
CA VAL A 186 12.07 17.65 -20.35
C VAL A 186 11.03 18.50 -19.62
N ASP A 187 11.35 19.77 -19.34
CA ASP A 187 10.38 20.69 -18.74
C ASP A 187 9.22 20.96 -19.71
N PHE A 188 8.01 21.13 -19.18
CA PHE A 188 6.78 21.29 -19.97
C PHE A 188 6.04 22.58 -19.63
N VAL A 189 5.49 23.26 -20.63
CA VAL A 189 4.51 24.33 -20.48
C VAL A 189 3.24 23.96 -21.26
N GLY A 190 2.11 23.99 -20.56
CA GLY A 190 0.80 23.80 -21.17
C GLY A 190 0.25 25.11 -21.72
N VAL A 191 -0.42 25.08 -22.87
CA VAL A 191 -1.21 26.22 -23.39
C VAL A 191 -2.69 25.84 -23.52
N LEU A 192 -3.58 26.80 -23.33
CA LEU A 192 -5.04 26.57 -23.34
C LEU A 192 -5.70 26.90 -24.69
N ASN A 193 -4.90 26.88 -25.77
CA ASN A 193 -5.35 27.11 -27.15
C ASN A 193 -6.18 25.94 -27.72
N GLY A 194 -6.07 24.75 -27.12
CA GLY A 194 -6.75 23.53 -27.55
C GLY A 194 -8.02 23.20 -26.77
N MET A 195 -8.38 21.91 -26.74
CA MET A 195 -9.57 21.40 -26.03
C MET A 195 -9.27 20.97 -24.59
N THR A 196 -8.00 20.86 -24.21
CA THR A 196 -7.60 20.41 -22.87
C THR A 196 -7.76 21.54 -21.86
N THR A 197 -8.46 21.23 -20.78
CA THR A 197 -8.70 22.18 -19.70
C THR A 197 -7.45 22.43 -18.86
N ARG A 198 -7.44 23.54 -18.12
CA ARG A 198 -6.37 23.85 -17.16
C ARG A 198 -6.24 22.74 -16.12
N GLU A 199 -7.35 22.20 -15.68
CA GLU A 199 -7.44 21.14 -14.69
C GLU A 199 -6.78 19.86 -15.20
N GLU A 200 -7.06 19.48 -16.46
CA GLU A 200 -6.46 18.30 -17.11
C GLU A 200 -4.95 18.47 -17.34
N LEU A 201 -4.46 19.65 -17.73
CA LEU A 201 -3.02 19.91 -17.86
C LEU A 201 -2.32 20.01 -16.51
N ALA A 202 -3.01 20.54 -15.49
CA ALA A 202 -2.51 20.60 -14.12
C ALA A 202 -2.28 19.21 -13.53
N GLU A 203 -2.81 18.17 -14.19
CA GLU A 203 -2.53 16.80 -13.82
C GLU A 203 -1.06 16.39 -14.00
N TYR A 204 -0.36 16.98 -14.97
CA TYR A 204 0.98 16.56 -15.33
C TYR A 204 2.03 17.50 -14.73
N ARG A 205 3.28 17.03 -14.62
CA ARG A 205 4.37 17.91 -14.21
C ARG A 205 4.56 18.98 -15.29
N HIS A 206 4.36 20.23 -14.90
CA HIS A 206 4.49 21.39 -15.77
C HIS A 206 5.22 22.52 -15.03
N ARG A 207 5.79 23.45 -15.78
CA ARG A 207 6.38 24.69 -15.29
C ARG A 207 5.31 25.75 -15.07
N GLN A 208 4.42 25.88 -16.05
CA GLN A 208 3.28 26.79 -16.02
C GLN A 208 2.23 26.32 -17.03
N ILE A 209 0.98 26.74 -16.82
CA ILE A 209 -0.10 26.64 -17.81
C ILE A 209 -0.46 28.06 -18.19
N LEU A 210 -0.34 28.37 -19.48
CA LEU A 210 -0.58 29.70 -20.03
C LEU A 210 -1.93 29.71 -20.77
N PRO A 211 -2.63 30.86 -20.82
CA PRO A 211 -3.79 31.00 -21.69
C PRO A 211 -3.41 30.82 -23.16
N ASP A 212 -2.29 31.41 -23.59
CA ASP A 212 -1.77 31.42 -24.96
C ASP A 212 -0.21 31.50 -24.95
N LEU A 213 0.43 31.65 -26.11
CA LEU A 213 1.91 31.71 -26.19
C LEU A 213 2.51 33.07 -25.80
N THR A 214 1.71 34.12 -25.56
CA THR A 214 2.19 35.51 -25.38
C THR A 214 3.18 35.64 -24.23
N LEU A 215 2.93 34.92 -23.13
CA LEU A 215 3.77 34.97 -21.92
C LEU A 215 4.97 34.01 -21.96
N LEU A 216 5.10 33.19 -23.01
CA LEU A 216 6.17 32.20 -23.12
C LEU A 216 7.59 32.81 -23.03
N PRO A 217 7.91 33.96 -23.66
CA PRO A 217 9.22 34.57 -23.54
C PRO A 217 9.58 35.06 -22.12
N LEU A 218 8.62 35.09 -21.19
CA LEU A 218 8.86 35.52 -19.80
C LEU A 218 9.13 34.34 -18.86
N ILE A 219 8.93 33.10 -19.30
CA ILE A 219 9.16 31.90 -18.49
C ILE A 219 10.66 31.69 -18.28
N ASN A 220 11.08 31.63 -17.01
CA ASN A 220 12.46 31.36 -16.62
C ASN A 220 12.61 29.98 -15.92
N LYS A 221 13.84 29.50 -15.76
CA LYS A 221 14.11 28.24 -15.03
C LYS A 221 13.87 28.33 -13.52
N GLU A 222 13.62 29.51 -12.96
CA GLU A 222 13.41 29.72 -11.52
C GLU A 222 11.94 29.64 -11.08
N THR A 223 10.96 29.66 -12.01
CA THR A 223 9.56 29.41 -11.68
C THR A 223 9.40 28.00 -11.11
N THR A 224 9.43 27.91 -9.79
CA THR A 224 9.37 26.64 -9.07
C THR A 224 7.98 26.05 -9.26
N PRO A 225 7.86 24.77 -9.66
CA PRO A 225 6.57 24.08 -9.57
C PRO A 225 6.08 24.16 -8.12
N PRO A 226 4.76 24.20 -7.87
CA PRO A 226 4.22 24.24 -6.52
C PRO A 226 4.85 23.16 -5.62
N LEU A 227 5.19 23.51 -4.38
CA LEU A 227 5.89 22.66 -3.40
C LEU A 227 5.36 21.22 -3.33
N LEU A 228 4.05 21.04 -3.47
CA LEU A 228 3.36 19.74 -3.52
C LEU A 228 3.81 18.82 -4.67
N GLN A 229 4.13 19.36 -5.86
CA GLN A 229 4.59 18.55 -7.01
C GLN A 229 6.04 18.07 -6.85
N ARG A 230 6.81 18.68 -5.95
CA ARG A 230 8.23 18.35 -5.71
C ARG A 230 8.42 17.28 -4.65
N LEU A 231 7.51 17.23 -3.66
CA LEU A 231 7.60 16.36 -2.49
C LEU A 231 6.79 15.06 -2.62
N VAL A 232 5.80 15.02 -3.51
CA VAL A 232 4.92 13.86 -3.63
C VAL A 232 5.33 13.01 -4.85
N PRO A 233 5.77 11.76 -4.66
CA PRO A 233 6.08 10.85 -5.76
C PRO A 233 4.89 10.75 -6.73
N HIS A 234 5.14 10.77 -8.04
CA HIS A 234 4.10 10.73 -9.09
C HIS A 234 3.10 9.57 -8.88
N LYS A 235 3.54 8.44 -8.32
CA LYS A 235 2.67 7.31 -7.97
C LYS A 235 1.62 7.67 -6.91
N THR A 236 1.99 8.46 -5.92
CA THR A 236 1.11 8.91 -4.84
C THR A 236 0.08 9.90 -5.35
N LEU A 237 0.46 10.77 -6.29
CA LEU A 237 -0.43 11.73 -6.93
C LEU A 237 -1.43 11.04 -7.88
N ILE A 238 -0.99 10.00 -8.61
CA ILE A 238 -1.89 9.09 -9.34
C ILE A 238 -2.86 8.41 -8.36
N TYR A 239 -2.38 7.92 -7.22
CA TYR A 239 -3.24 7.22 -6.25
C TYR A 239 -4.31 8.15 -5.67
N TYR A 240 -3.92 9.39 -5.32
CA TYR A 240 -4.83 10.42 -4.86
C TYR A 240 -5.85 10.81 -5.94
N ARG A 241 -5.43 10.91 -7.21
CA ARG A 241 -6.37 11.18 -8.32
C ARG A 241 -7.26 10.00 -8.69
N LEU A 242 -6.78 8.77 -8.60
CA LEU A 242 -7.62 7.57 -8.73
C LEU A 242 -8.67 7.53 -7.62
N LEU A 243 -8.28 7.93 -6.40
CA LEU A 243 -9.22 8.13 -5.28
C LEU A 243 -10.24 9.23 -5.59
N HIS A 244 -9.80 10.42 -6.02
CA HIS A 244 -10.66 11.56 -6.35
C HIS A 244 -11.60 11.27 -7.53
N GLN A 245 -11.09 10.64 -8.60
CA GLN A 245 -11.89 10.24 -9.76
C GLN A 245 -12.89 9.13 -9.39
N LYS A 246 -12.55 8.24 -8.46
CA LYS A 246 -13.46 7.24 -7.88
C LYS A 246 -14.47 7.85 -6.91
N GLN A 247 -14.19 9.02 -6.33
CA GLN A 247 -15.15 9.80 -5.55
C GLN A 247 -16.14 10.57 -6.45
N ILE A 248 -15.68 11.10 -7.58
CA ILE A 248 -16.53 11.86 -8.53
C ILE A 248 -17.35 10.94 -9.44
N ARG A 249 -16.73 9.89 -10.00
CA ARG A 249 -17.45 8.89 -10.81
C ARG A 249 -18.13 7.92 -9.87
N GLY A 250 -19.47 7.98 -9.81
CA GLY A 250 -20.28 6.94 -9.17
C GLY A 250 -19.88 5.54 -9.65
N LYS A 251 -20.18 4.50 -8.86
CA LYS A 251 -19.88 3.11 -9.23
C LYS A 251 -20.52 2.80 -10.58
N LYS A 252 -19.69 2.57 -11.61
CA LYS A 252 -20.17 2.14 -12.93
C LYS A 252 -20.88 0.80 -12.76
N GLU A 253 -22.12 0.69 -13.23
CA GLU A 253 -22.86 -0.57 -13.15
C GLU A 253 -22.11 -1.65 -13.93
N LEU A 254 -21.87 -2.78 -13.27
CA LEU A 254 -21.27 -3.94 -13.93
C LEU A 254 -22.29 -4.45 -14.96
N PRO A 255 -21.87 -4.72 -16.22
CA PRO A 255 -22.76 -5.33 -17.19
C PRO A 255 -23.35 -6.63 -16.61
N LYS A 256 -24.66 -6.82 -16.80
CA LYS A 256 -25.35 -8.02 -16.33
C LYS A 256 -24.83 -9.22 -17.13
N ASP A 257 -24.34 -10.23 -16.43
CA ASP A 257 -24.00 -11.50 -17.06
C ASP A 257 -25.26 -12.15 -17.63
N GLN A 258 -25.22 -12.56 -18.89
CA GLN A 258 -26.34 -13.19 -19.59
C GLN A 258 -26.30 -14.72 -19.47
N GLN A 259 -25.21 -15.30 -18.94
CA GLN A 259 -25.11 -16.75 -18.78
C GLN A 259 -25.99 -17.25 -17.62
N PRO A 260 -26.62 -18.43 -17.76
CA PRO A 260 -27.38 -19.04 -16.67
C PRO A 260 -26.44 -19.63 -15.62
N HIS A 261 -26.64 -19.24 -14.36
CA HIS A 261 -25.87 -19.71 -13.21
C HIS A 261 -26.79 -20.40 -12.19
N THR A 262 -26.29 -21.47 -11.55
CA THR A 262 -26.99 -22.12 -10.44
C THR A 262 -26.48 -21.58 -9.12
N CYS A 263 -27.38 -21.00 -8.31
CA CYS A 263 -27.02 -20.44 -7.02
C CYS A 263 -26.50 -21.52 -6.06
N LYS A 264 -25.32 -21.33 -5.46
CA LYS A 264 -24.78 -22.26 -4.45
C LYS A 264 -25.61 -22.31 -3.16
N ASN A 265 -26.32 -21.22 -2.87
CA ASN A 265 -27.08 -21.05 -1.64
C ASN A 265 -28.50 -21.66 -1.74
N CYS A 266 -29.35 -21.13 -2.62
CA CYS A 266 -30.75 -21.58 -2.77
C CYS A 266 -30.98 -22.61 -3.90
N ARG A 267 -29.92 -22.98 -4.66
CA ARG A 267 -29.99 -23.91 -5.81
C ARG A 267 -30.85 -23.47 -7.01
N LYS A 268 -31.44 -22.28 -6.98
CA LYS A 268 -32.19 -21.71 -8.12
C LYS A 268 -31.26 -21.29 -9.26
N THR A 269 -31.67 -21.57 -10.51
CA THR A 269 -31.00 -21.07 -11.72
C THR A 269 -31.43 -19.64 -12.00
N PHE A 270 -30.48 -18.75 -12.29
CA PHE A 270 -30.73 -17.33 -12.57
C PHE A 270 -29.75 -16.76 -13.60
N GLN A 271 -30.09 -15.63 -14.19
CA GLN A 271 -29.22 -14.83 -15.06
C GLN A 271 -28.96 -13.47 -14.38
N GLY A 272 -27.74 -12.95 -14.52
CA GLY A 272 -27.29 -11.71 -13.89
C GLY A 272 -26.33 -11.92 -12.71
N ASN A 273 -25.77 -10.82 -12.19
CA ASN A 273 -24.65 -10.88 -11.23
C ASN A 273 -25.01 -11.36 -9.81
N PHE A 274 -26.30 -11.34 -9.46
CA PHE A 274 -26.81 -11.69 -8.13
C PHE A 274 -28.08 -12.55 -8.25
N CYS A 275 -28.21 -13.53 -7.38
CA CYS A 275 -29.38 -14.39 -7.31
C CYS A 275 -30.60 -13.58 -6.87
N PRO A 276 -31.72 -13.61 -7.61
CA PRO A 276 -32.91 -12.81 -7.28
C PRO A 276 -33.66 -13.31 -6.03
N ASP A 277 -33.40 -14.54 -5.60
CA ASP A 277 -34.12 -15.18 -4.49
C ASP A 277 -33.43 -14.96 -3.14
N CYS A 278 -32.11 -15.18 -3.10
CA CYS A 278 -31.32 -15.06 -1.86
C CYS A 278 -30.24 -13.97 -1.91
N GLY A 279 -30.06 -13.26 -3.02
CA GLY A 279 -29.05 -12.19 -3.14
C GLY A 279 -27.60 -12.67 -3.27
N GLN A 280 -27.34 -13.99 -3.31
CA GLN A 280 -25.99 -14.54 -3.47
C GLN A 280 -25.38 -14.11 -4.81
N THR A 281 -24.18 -13.52 -4.78
CA THR A 281 -23.44 -13.20 -6.00
C THR A 281 -23.10 -14.47 -6.80
N GLN A 282 -23.17 -14.39 -8.13
CA GLN A 282 -22.76 -15.49 -9.01
C GLN A 282 -21.27 -15.83 -8.84
N ASN A 283 -20.44 -14.81 -8.62
CA ASN A 283 -19.01 -14.96 -8.50
C ASN A 283 -18.63 -15.30 -7.07
N THR A 284 -18.59 -16.60 -6.76
CA THR A 284 -18.12 -17.15 -5.47
C THR A 284 -16.76 -17.83 -5.65
N PRO A 285 -15.70 -17.07 -5.98
CA PRO A 285 -14.39 -17.66 -6.18
C PRO A 285 -13.90 -18.22 -4.84
N ARG A 286 -13.04 -19.23 -4.97
CA ARG A 286 -12.28 -19.76 -3.83
C ARG A 286 -11.51 -18.63 -3.14
N PHE A 287 -11.41 -18.68 -1.81
CA PHE A 287 -10.69 -17.63 -1.08
C PHE A 287 -9.21 -17.65 -1.42
N THR A 288 -8.69 -16.49 -1.78
CA THR A 288 -7.27 -16.20 -1.98
C THR A 288 -6.89 -15.01 -1.12
N ILE A 289 -5.60 -14.82 -0.83
CA ILE A 289 -5.11 -13.69 -0.01
C ILE A 289 -5.64 -12.35 -0.55
N ARG A 290 -5.57 -12.14 -1.87
CA ARG A 290 -6.07 -10.92 -2.53
C ARG A 290 -7.57 -10.69 -2.31
N ASN A 291 -8.38 -11.73 -2.45
CA ASN A 291 -9.83 -11.63 -2.29
C ASN A 291 -10.22 -11.51 -0.81
N ALA A 292 -9.45 -12.09 0.12
CA ALA A 292 -9.71 -11.98 1.55
C ALA A 292 -9.55 -10.53 2.04
N PHE A 293 -8.47 -9.85 1.67
CA PHE A 293 -8.25 -8.44 2.04
C PHE A 293 -9.34 -7.50 1.48
N GLN A 294 -9.83 -7.75 0.26
CA GLN A 294 -10.92 -6.95 -0.32
C GLN A 294 -12.26 -7.15 0.40
N ASN A 295 -12.55 -8.35 0.91
CA ASN A 295 -13.75 -8.65 1.68
C ASN A 295 -13.70 -8.08 3.11
N ILE A 296 -12.52 -8.05 3.73
CA ILE A 296 -12.32 -7.43 5.05
C ILE A 296 -12.69 -5.94 4.98
N LEU A 297 -12.12 -5.19 4.03
CA LEU A 297 -12.31 -3.74 3.93
C LEU A 297 -13.73 -3.32 3.51
N SER A 298 -14.45 -4.15 2.75
CA SER A 298 -15.81 -3.85 2.29
C SER A 298 -16.91 -4.29 3.26
N GLY A 299 -16.59 -5.15 4.23
CA GLY A 299 -17.55 -5.69 5.20
C GLY A 299 -17.80 -4.81 6.43
N PHE A 300 -16.91 -3.86 6.75
CA PHE A 300 -16.97 -3.12 8.03
C PHE A 300 -18.22 -2.26 8.25
N PHE A 301 -18.98 -1.89 7.20
CA PHE A 301 -20.14 -0.99 7.33
C PHE A 301 -21.50 -1.65 7.01
N ASN A 302 -21.55 -2.94 6.67
CA ASN A 302 -22.80 -3.64 6.34
C ASN A 302 -23.03 -4.81 7.29
N ILE A 303 -23.74 -4.58 8.40
CA ILE A 303 -24.16 -5.63 9.35
C ILE A 303 -25.39 -6.32 8.76
N ASP A 304 -25.23 -7.59 8.33
CA ASP A 304 -26.28 -8.37 7.69
C ASP A 304 -27.26 -8.97 8.70
N ASN A 305 -28.53 -9.12 8.30
CA ASN A 305 -29.62 -9.75 9.06
C ASN A 305 -29.37 -11.22 9.48
N GLY A 306 -28.28 -11.85 9.01
CA GLY A 306 -27.87 -13.21 9.38
C GLY A 306 -27.09 -13.32 10.69
N PHE A 307 -26.67 -12.22 11.31
CA PHE A 307 -25.86 -12.29 12.53
C PHE A 307 -26.62 -12.93 13.72
N SER A 308 -27.89 -12.55 13.94
CA SER A 308 -28.67 -12.99 15.11
C SER A 308 -29.25 -14.40 14.99
N ARG A 309 -29.65 -14.83 13.78
CA ARG A 309 -30.29 -16.14 13.56
C ARG A 309 -29.33 -17.33 13.61
N ASN A 310 -28.06 -17.12 13.29
CA ASN A 310 -27.08 -18.20 13.16
C ASN A 310 -26.16 -18.35 14.38
N LEU A 311 -26.33 -17.51 15.39
CA LEU A 311 -25.44 -17.46 16.53
C LEU A 311 -25.62 -18.69 17.46
N LEU A 312 -26.84 -19.25 17.50
CA LEU A 312 -27.12 -20.53 18.14
C LEU A 312 -26.68 -21.73 17.29
N GLU A 313 -26.87 -21.66 15.97
CA GLU A 313 -26.38 -22.69 15.05
C GLU A 313 -24.86 -22.81 15.11
N PHE A 314 -24.19 -21.69 15.35
CA PHE A 314 -22.75 -21.61 15.53
C PHE A 314 -22.23 -22.31 16.79
N LEU A 315 -23.04 -22.40 17.85
CA LEU A 315 -22.68 -23.17 19.04
C LEU A 315 -22.89 -24.68 18.83
N TYR A 316 -23.95 -25.05 18.11
CA TYR A 316 -24.35 -26.46 17.96
C TYR A 316 -23.68 -27.16 16.77
N ARG A 317 -23.56 -26.48 15.62
CA ARG A 317 -23.00 -27.02 14.36
C ARG A 317 -21.89 -26.14 13.73
N PRO A 318 -20.88 -25.70 14.49
CA PRO A 318 -19.86 -24.76 14.04
C PRO A 318 -19.11 -25.24 12.79
N GLY A 319 -18.63 -26.48 12.77
CA GLY A 319 -17.81 -26.97 11.65
C GLY A 319 -18.61 -27.16 10.35
N TYR A 320 -19.91 -27.43 10.42
CA TYR A 320 -20.78 -27.42 9.23
C TYR A 320 -20.95 -26.01 8.68
N MET A 321 -21.16 -25.03 9.56
CA MET A 321 -21.28 -23.63 9.20
C MET A 321 -20.02 -23.10 8.50
N ILE A 322 -18.85 -23.37 9.09
CA ILE A 322 -17.55 -23.00 8.52
C ILE A 322 -17.36 -23.62 7.13
N ARG A 323 -17.69 -24.91 6.99
CA ARG A 323 -17.59 -25.62 5.71
C ARG A 323 -18.50 -25.01 4.64
N ASP A 324 -19.77 -24.77 4.97
CA ASP A 324 -20.76 -24.24 4.04
C ASP A 324 -20.38 -22.83 3.56
N TYR A 325 -19.83 -22.00 4.46
CA TYR A 325 -19.30 -20.69 4.10
C TYR A 325 -18.10 -20.76 3.16
N ILE A 326 -17.15 -21.68 3.43
CA ILE A 326 -15.98 -21.91 2.58
C ILE A 326 -16.37 -22.45 1.19
N ASP A 327 -17.32 -23.39 1.15
CA ASP A 327 -17.84 -23.99 -0.10
C ASP A 327 -18.65 -22.98 -0.95
N GLY A 328 -19.01 -21.82 -0.38
CA GLY A 328 -19.54 -20.67 -1.09
C GLY A 328 -21.02 -20.36 -0.87
N LYS A 329 -21.65 -20.99 0.13
CA LYS A 329 -22.97 -20.57 0.64
C LYS A 329 -22.73 -19.42 1.62
N ARG A 330 -22.77 -18.16 1.18
CA ARG A 330 -22.27 -17.03 2.01
C ARG A 330 -23.35 -16.09 2.54
N VAL A 331 -24.53 -16.05 1.91
CA VAL A 331 -25.63 -15.14 2.29
C VAL A 331 -26.16 -15.44 3.69
N HIS A 332 -26.34 -16.71 4.02
CA HIS A 332 -26.99 -17.11 5.26
C HIS A 332 -26.04 -17.20 6.45
N TYR A 333 -24.73 -16.99 6.29
CA TYR A 333 -23.78 -17.04 7.41
C TYR A 333 -23.11 -15.70 7.63
N PHE A 334 -22.79 -15.39 8.88
CA PHE A 334 -22.16 -14.11 9.20
C PHE A 334 -20.75 -14.01 8.63
N LYS A 335 -20.32 -12.80 8.29
CA LYS A 335 -18.95 -12.58 7.78
C LYS A 335 -17.95 -12.70 8.95
N PRO A 336 -16.95 -13.59 8.90
CA PRO A 336 -16.16 -13.97 10.07
C PRO A 336 -15.32 -12.81 10.63
N PHE A 337 -14.65 -12.03 9.79
CA PHE A 337 -13.85 -10.89 10.28
C PHE A 337 -14.68 -9.80 10.92
N GLN A 338 -15.75 -9.38 10.23
CA GLN A 338 -16.66 -8.36 10.77
C GLN A 338 -17.24 -8.81 12.11
N SER A 339 -17.63 -10.09 12.19
CA SER A 339 -18.20 -10.66 13.42
C SER A 339 -17.18 -10.74 14.54
N LEU A 340 -15.90 -11.03 14.25
CA LEU A 340 -14.83 -11.00 15.24
C LEU A 340 -14.73 -9.62 15.92
N PHE A 341 -14.74 -8.54 15.15
CA PHE A 341 -14.68 -7.17 15.69
C PHE A 341 -15.94 -6.79 16.46
N VAL A 342 -17.13 -7.15 15.94
CA VAL A 342 -18.41 -6.89 16.63
C VAL A 342 -18.45 -7.65 17.95
N LEU A 343 -18.08 -8.93 17.97
CA LEU A 343 -18.05 -9.77 19.17
C LEU A 343 -17.03 -9.28 20.20
N ALA A 344 -15.84 -8.86 19.75
CA ALA A 344 -14.85 -8.28 20.66
C ALA A 344 -15.31 -6.95 21.26
N ALA A 345 -15.97 -6.09 20.49
CA ALA A 345 -16.55 -4.84 20.98
C ALA A 345 -17.69 -5.09 21.97
N LEU A 346 -18.60 -6.02 21.65
CA LEU A 346 -19.67 -6.46 22.54
C LEU A 346 -19.10 -7.05 23.83
N TYR A 347 -18.04 -7.85 23.74
CA TYR A 347 -17.36 -8.41 24.89
C TYR A 347 -16.81 -7.31 25.82
N ILE A 348 -16.07 -6.34 25.28
CA ILE A 348 -15.55 -5.22 26.09
C ILE A 348 -16.69 -4.43 26.74
N MET A 349 -17.77 -4.15 26.00
CA MET A 349 -18.95 -3.47 26.53
C MET A 349 -19.62 -4.28 27.64
N PHE A 350 -19.71 -5.61 27.52
CA PHE A 350 -20.28 -6.47 28.54
C PHE A 350 -19.41 -6.55 29.79
N VAL A 351 -18.09 -6.58 29.63
CA VAL A 351 -17.16 -6.46 30.77
C VAL A 351 -17.37 -5.13 31.49
N GLN A 352 -17.54 -4.00 30.78
CA GLN A 352 -17.85 -2.71 31.42
C GLN A 352 -19.13 -2.73 32.26
N LEU A 353 -20.12 -3.54 31.87
CA LEU A 353 -21.40 -3.65 32.57
C LEU A 353 -21.35 -4.61 33.77
N ILE A 354 -20.60 -5.71 33.66
CA ILE A 354 -20.61 -6.80 34.63
C ILE A 354 -19.44 -6.69 35.62
N ASP A 355 -18.25 -6.38 35.12
CA ASP A 355 -17.00 -6.30 35.87
C ASP A 355 -16.22 -5.03 35.48
N PRO A 356 -16.71 -3.85 35.90
CA PRO A 356 -16.03 -2.58 35.62
C PRO A 356 -14.69 -2.47 36.37
N GLU A 357 -14.48 -3.25 37.44
CA GLU A 357 -13.25 -3.26 38.22
C GLU A 357 -12.11 -3.93 37.47
N ALA A 358 -12.36 -5.01 36.71
CA ALA A 358 -11.36 -5.60 35.83
C ALA A 358 -10.75 -4.57 34.86
N LEU A 359 -11.56 -3.69 34.27
CA LEU A 359 -11.07 -2.65 33.35
C LEU A 359 -10.32 -1.52 34.07
N LYS A 360 -10.69 -1.18 35.31
CA LYS A 360 -9.95 -0.22 36.13
C LYS A 360 -8.61 -0.78 36.60
N ASN A 361 -8.57 -2.06 36.97
CA ASN A 361 -7.35 -2.75 37.36
C ASN A 361 -6.39 -2.89 36.17
N ARG A 362 -6.91 -3.16 34.97
CA ARG A 362 -6.16 -3.06 33.71
C ARG A 362 -5.52 -1.68 33.50
N ASP A 363 -6.28 -0.60 33.72
CA ASP A 363 -5.76 0.76 33.54
C ASP A 363 -4.72 1.14 34.60
N LYS A 364 -4.75 0.52 35.79
CA LYS A 364 -3.72 0.62 36.82
C LYS A 364 -2.45 -0.16 36.43
N GLU A 365 -2.59 -1.42 36.04
CA GLU A 365 -1.49 -2.27 35.57
C GLU A 365 -0.77 -1.66 34.34
N TYR A 366 -1.51 -0.96 33.46
CA TYR A 366 -0.94 -0.24 32.32
C TYR A 366 -0.23 1.07 32.70
N LYS A 367 -0.66 1.76 33.75
CA LYS A 367 -0.03 3.00 34.23
C LYS A 367 1.23 2.74 35.07
N GLU A 368 1.33 1.57 35.68
CA GLU A 368 2.50 1.10 36.41
C GLU A 368 3.50 0.41 35.46
N THR A 369 3.96 1.13 34.42
CA THR A 369 5.29 0.82 33.88
C THR A 369 6.30 1.21 34.96
N PRO A 370 7.15 0.29 35.47
CA PRO A 370 8.06 0.60 36.55
C PRO A 370 8.97 1.74 36.11
N THR A 371 8.99 2.83 36.87
CA THR A 371 9.94 3.93 36.65
C THR A 371 11.36 3.34 36.78
N TYR A 372 12.34 3.90 36.08
CA TYR A 372 13.75 3.47 36.18
C TYR A 372 14.23 3.34 37.64
N GLU A 373 13.72 4.19 38.53
CA GLU A 373 13.95 4.16 39.98
C GLU A 373 13.32 2.94 40.68
N GLN A 374 12.11 2.52 40.29
CA GLN A 374 11.44 1.32 40.82
C GLN A 374 12.08 0.02 40.32
N LEU A 375 12.63 0.03 39.10
CA LEU A 375 13.46 -1.07 38.57
C LEU A 375 14.77 -1.18 39.36
N ILE A 376 15.44 -0.06 39.62
CA ILE A 376 16.65 -0.03 40.44
C ILE A 376 16.38 -0.48 41.87
N ASP A 377 15.26 -0.10 42.47
CA ASP A 377 14.93 -0.51 43.83
C ASP A 377 14.54 -1.99 43.91
N ASN A 378 13.81 -2.55 42.95
CA ASN A 378 13.60 -4.00 42.84
C ASN A 378 14.93 -4.77 42.64
N ILE A 379 15.86 -4.22 41.86
CA ILE A 379 17.20 -4.81 41.66
C ILE A 379 18.02 -4.73 42.96
N LYS A 380 17.92 -3.64 43.72
CA LYS A 380 18.57 -3.51 45.04
C LYS A 380 17.95 -4.45 46.08
N GLU A 381 16.65 -4.65 46.04
CA GLU A 381 15.92 -5.55 46.94
C GLU A 381 16.27 -7.02 46.63
N GLN A 382 16.37 -7.38 45.33
CA GLN A 382 16.88 -8.68 44.90
C GLN A 382 18.37 -8.88 45.24
N LYS A 383 19.17 -7.81 45.25
CA LYS A 383 20.58 -7.80 45.69
C LYS A 383 20.73 -8.07 47.19
N GLU A 384 19.73 -7.76 48.00
CA GLU A 384 19.72 -8.04 49.44
C GLU A 384 19.41 -9.52 49.73
N TYR A 385 18.69 -10.19 48.81
CA TYR A 385 18.37 -11.62 48.90
C TYR A 385 19.46 -12.53 48.31
N ALA A 386 20.27 -12.04 47.37
CA ALA A 386 21.36 -12.77 46.73
C ALA A 386 22.63 -12.83 47.61
N ILE A 387 22.55 -13.53 48.74
CA ILE A 387 23.70 -13.84 49.60
C ILE A 387 24.37 -15.11 49.08
N LYS A 388 25.17 -15.01 48.01
CA LYS A 388 26.26 -15.95 47.69
C LYS A 388 27.29 -15.27 46.78
N ASP A 389 28.56 -15.46 47.11
CA ASP A 389 29.71 -14.61 46.73
C ASP A 389 30.06 -14.55 45.22
N SER A 390 29.39 -15.31 44.34
CA SER A 390 29.67 -15.34 42.89
C SER A 390 29.10 -14.14 42.13
N ALA A 391 27.99 -13.55 42.58
CA ALA A 391 27.31 -12.44 41.88
C ALA A 391 28.01 -11.07 42.02
N ARG A 392 28.96 -10.92 42.96
CA ARG A 392 29.66 -9.64 43.19
C ARG A 392 30.62 -9.25 42.07
N ILE A 393 31.17 -10.22 41.34
CA ILE A 393 32.20 -9.97 40.32
C ILE A 393 31.59 -9.39 39.05
N TYR A 394 30.43 -9.88 38.62
CA TYR A 394 29.76 -9.40 37.41
C TYR A 394 29.03 -8.06 37.60
N LEU A 395 28.48 -7.78 38.79
CA LEU A 395 27.81 -6.50 39.07
C LEU A 395 28.78 -5.33 39.32
N GLY A 396 30.01 -5.60 39.75
CA GLY A 396 31.05 -4.58 39.91
C GLY A 396 31.56 -4.04 38.56
N GLN A 397 31.48 -4.84 37.50
CA GLN A 397 32.00 -4.51 36.18
C GLN A 397 31.03 -3.63 35.36
N SER A 398 29.73 -3.79 35.57
CA SER A 398 28.68 -2.94 34.97
C SER A 398 28.57 -1.56 35.62
N LEU A 399 28.83 -1.43 36.93
CA LEU A 399 28.89 -0.13 37.63
C LEU A 399 30.12 0.71 37.23
N LEU A 400 31.27 0.08 36.98
CA LEU A 400 32.48 0.76 36.49
C LEU A 400 32.32 1.33 35.07
N TYR A 401 31.48 0.71 34.23
CA TYR A 401 31.13 1.26 32.91
C TYR A 401 30.15 2.44 33.02
N ALA A 402 29.22 2.41 33.97
CA ALA A 402 28.26 3.50 34.20
C ALA A 402 28.92 4.77 34.78
N ASP A 403 29.95 4.63 35.63
CA ASP A 403 30.73 5.77 36.13
C ASP A 403 31.68 6.35 35.07
N SER A 404 32.13 5.55 34.10
CA SER A 404 33.00 6.02 33.01
C SER A 404 32.29 6.99 32.03
N ALA A 405 30.95 7.00 32.03
CA ALA A 405 30.13 7.88 31.21
C ALA A 405 29.89 9.28 31.82
N ARG A 406 30.46 9.60 33.00
CA ARG A 406 30.23 10.86 33.74
C ARG A 406 31.38 11.86 33.75
N ILE A 407 32.45 11.68 32.96
CA ILE A 407 33.60 12.60 32.96
C ILE A 407 33.82 13.23 31.59
N THR A 408 33.12 14.34 31.34
CA THR A 408 33.62 15.45 30.50
C THR A 408 33.17 16.75 31.15
N ASP A 409 33.93 17.22 32.15
CA ASP A 409 34.44 18.59 32.20
C ASP A 409 35.20 18.84 33.51
N THR A 410 36.31 19.58 33.35
CA THR A 410 37.18 20.22 34.33
C THR A 410 38.35 19.43 34.96
N ASP A 411 39.51 20.09 34.82
CA ASP A 411 40.87 19.74 35.20
C ASP A 411 41.04 19.43 36.68
N ILE A 412 41.89 18.43 37.01
CA ILE A 412 42.86 18.46 38.13
C ILE A 412 43.93 17.37 37.85
N THR A 413 45.17 17.70 38.17
CA THR A 413 46.44 17.03 37.90
C THR A 413 46.62 15.66 38.58
N MET A 414 47.43 14.81 37.94
CA MET A 414 47.96 13.57 38.49
C MET A 414 48.76 13.82 39.79
N GLU A 415 48.20 13.55 40.96
CA GLU A 415 49.05 13.26 42.14
C GLU A 415 48.42 12.40 43.26
N ASP A 416 47.11 12.12 43.30
CA ASP A 416 46.50 11.35 44.42
C ASP A 416 46.26 9.85 44.17
N LYS A 417 47.01 9.24 43.25
CA LYS A 417 47.06 7.77 43.11
C LYS A 417 48.11 7.20 44.06
N ILE A 418 47.84 7.09 45.36
CA ILE A 418 48.52 6.15 46.28
C ILE A 418 47.68 5.98 47.56
N ASN A 419 47.49 4.72 47.95
CA ASN A 419 47.05 4.21 49.25
C ASN A 419 45.56 4.31 49.62
N VAL A 420 44.88 3.16 49.62
CA VAL A 420 44.50 2.45 50.86
C VAL A 420 44.10 0.99 50.55
N LYS A 421 44.95 0.07 51.04
CA LYS A 421 44.67 -1.25 51.68
C LYS A 421 43.94 -2.32 50.85
N LEU A 422 44.54 -3.45 50.46
CA LEU A 422 45.16 -4.52 51.27
C LEU A 422 44.43 -4.85 52.57
N LYS A 423 43.61 -5.90 52.53
CA LYS A 423 43.43 -7.02 53.49
C LYS A 423 41.97 -7.44 53.59
N ASP A 424 41.64 -8.60 53.03
CA ASP A 424 41.29 -9.78 53.82
C ASP A 424 40.74 -10.86 52.90
N LYS A 425 41.40 -12.02 52.91
CA LYS A 425 40.93 -13.28 52.34
C LYS A 425 40.82 -14.23 53.52
N PRO A 426 39.69 -14.92 53.72
CA PRO A 426 39.71 -16.20 54.39
C PRO A 426 39.54 -17.34 53.38
N ASP A 427 40.30 -18.36 53.69
CA ASP A 427 40.39 -19.68 53.08
C ASP A 427 39.20 -20.54 53.52
N ASN A 428 38.64 -21.38 52.65
CA ASN A 428 38.04 -22.64 53.10
C ASN A 428 37.86 -23.67 51.98
N THR A 429 38.31 -24.87 52.31
CA THR A 429 38.23 -26.13 51.58
C THR A 429 36.91 -26.84 51.89
N ARG A 430 36.24 -27.47 50.90
CA ARG A 430 35.87 -28.90 50.86
C ARG A 430 34.74 -29.28 49.88
N THR A 431 35.05 -30.35 49.13
CA THR A 431 34.23 -31.53 48.73
C THR A 431 33.07 -31.40 47.74
N ALA A 432 33.20 -32.19 46.68
CA ALA A 432 32.24 -32.48 45.62
C ALA A 432 31.09 -33.37 46.10
N THR A 433 29.85 -32.91 45.86
CA THR A 433 28.64 -33.69 45.52
C THR A 433 27.52 -32.70 45.17
N ASP A 434 27.29 -32.39 43.89
CA ASP A 434 25.96 -32.09 43.29
C ASP A 434 26.06 -31.53 41.84
N ASP A 435 26.53 -32.34 40.87
CA ASP A 435 26.79 -31.84 39.51
C ASP A 435 25.53 -31.68 38.61
N ASN A 436 24.31 -31.99 39.07
CA ASN A 436 23.08 -31.93 38.24
C ASN A 436 22.12 -30.79 38.59
N ASP A 437 22.07 -30.34 39.85
CA ASP A 437 21.28 -29.17 40.24
C ASP A 437 22.01 -27.87 39.83
N ASP A 438 23.34 -27.88 39.87
CA ASP A 438 24.19 -26.75 39.44
C ASP A 438 24.00 -26.40 37.95
N ILE A 439 23.78 -27.38 37.06
CA ILE A 439 23.59 -27.11 35.61
C ILE A 439 22.21 -26.49 35.34
N VAL A 440 21.17 -26.93 36.07
CA VAL A 440 19.82 -26.40 35.92
C VAL A 440 19.77 -24.99 36.51
N ASP A 441 20.37 -24.76 37.68
CA ASP A 441 20.49 -23.42 38.26
C ASP A 441 21.36 -22.50 37.40
N ASP A 442 22.48 -22.96 36.84
CA ASP A 442 23.31 -22.19 35.90
C ASP A 442 22.55 -21.82 34.62
N LEU A 443 21.73 -22.73 34.06
CA LEU A 443 20.88 -22.44 32.90
C LEU A 443 19.75 -21.46 33.24
N THR A 444 19.25 -21.52 34.48
CA THR A 444 18.17 -20.64 34.95
C THR A 444 18.71 -19.25 35.28
N GLU A 445 19.86 -19.14 35.93
CA GLU A 445 20.60 -17.90 36.16
C GLU A 445 21.07 -17.28 34.84
N ALA A 446 21.60 -18.08 33.90
CA ALA A 446 21.94 -17.58 32.57
C ALA A 446 20.70 -17.09 31.81
N GLY A 447 19.56 -17.78 31.93
CA GLY A 447 18.29 -17.36 31.36
C GLY A 447 17.77 -16.04 31.95
N ILE A 448 17.90 -15.86 33.27
CA ILE A 448 17.55 -14.63 33.99
C ILE A 448 18.49 -13.49 33.60
N ALA A 449 19.81 -13.72 33.58
CA ALA A 449 20.81 -12.73 33.21
C ALA A 449 20.65 -12.28 31.75
N VAL A 450 20.37 -13.21 30.84
CA VAL A 450 20.04 -12.91 29.44
C VAL A 450 18.74 -12.13 29.35
N GLY A 451 17.71 -12.49 30.13
CA GLY A 451 16.43 -11.77 30.21
C GLY A 451 16.60 -10.32 30.66
N VAL A 452 17.34 -10.09 31.74
CA VAL A 452 17.64 -8.75 32.28
C VAL A 452 18.45 -7.92 31.29
N ALA A 453 19.49 -8.50 30.67
CA ALA A 453 20.29 -7.82 29.66
C ALA A 453 19.47 -7.49 28.38
N LEU A 454 18.54 -8.36 27.99
CA LEU A 454 17.60 -8.13 26.89
C LEU A 454 16.61 -7.01 27.22
N ASP A 455 16.10 -6.95 28.45
CA ASP A 455 15.17 -5.90 28.87
C ASP A 455 15.88 -4.55 28.99
N GLU A 456 17.09 -4.51 29.55
CA GLU A 456 17.93 -3.31 29.60
C GLU A 456 18.29 -2.82 28.19
N TYR A 457 18.69 -3.73 27.29
CA TYR A 457 18.97 -3.40 25.89
C TYR A 457 17.72 -2.94 25.14
N LYS A 458 16.57 -3.57 25.38
CA LYS A 458 15.28 -3.19 24.78
C LYS A 458 14.87 -1.79 25.23
N GLU A 459 15.00 -1.46 26.51
CA GLU A 459 14.71 -0.11 27.02
C GLU A 459 15.72 0.92 26.48
N ASN A 460 17.00 0.57 26.35
CA ASN A 460 18.02 1.42 25.70
C ASN A 460 17.74 1.64 24.20
N PHE A 461 17.37 0.60 23.47
CA PHE A 461 17.03 0.68 22.04
C PHE A 461 15.74 1.48 21.79
N LEU A 462 14.72 1.30 22.64
CA LEU A 462 13.48 2.05 22.58
C LEU A 462 13.71 3.53 22.95
N SER A 463 14.50 3.82 23.99
CA SER A 463 14.80 5.19 24.43
C SER A 463 15.65 5.98 23.43
N GLU A 464 16.62 5.34 22.77
CA GLU A 464 17.43 5.98 21.72
C GLU A 464 16.62 6.31 20.46
N ASN A 465 15.57 5.53 20.15
CA ASN A 465 14.85 5.63 18.89
C ASN A 465 13.38 6.03 19.10
N LYS A 466 13.15 7.34 19.25
CA LYS A 466 11.85 7.96 19.57
C LYS A 466 10.68 7.50 18.67
N TYR A 467 10.93 7.19 17.41
CA TYR A 467 9.91 6.67 16.49
C TYR A 467 9.56 5.20 16.80
N ILE A 468 10.55 4.35 17.04
CA ILE A 468 10.34 2.92 17.33
C ILE A 468 9.69 2.77 18.70
N SER A 469 10.10 3.54 19.71
CA SER A 469 9.40 3.59 20.99
C SER A 469 7.94 4.04 20.85
N ALA A 470 7.65 5.04 20.03
CA ALA A 470 6.28 5.44 19.75
C ALA A 470 5.46 4.31 19.07
N VAL A 471 6.04 3.61 18.09
CA VAL A 471 5.38 2.47 17.41
C VAL A 471 5.22 1.28 18.34
N TYR A 472 6.24 0.94 19.13
CA TYR A 472 6.21 -0.16 20.09
C TYR A 472 5.18 0.11 21.20
N ASN A 473 5.17 1.30 21.78
CA ASN A 473 4.18 1.69 22.79
C ASN A 473 2.76 1.76 22.20
N LEU A 474 2.61 2.20 20.95
CA LEU A 474 1.33 2.16 20.24
C LEU A 474 0.86 0.73 19.99
N MET A 475 1.72 -0.15 19.49
CA MET A 475 1.39 -1.56 19.26
C MET A 475 1.09 -2.30 20.56
N ARG A 476 1.89 -2.07 21.61
CA ARG A 476 1.68 -2.61 22.95
C ARG A 476 0.36 -2.11 23.54
N SER A 477 0.04 -0.83 23.37
CA SER A 477 -1.26 -0.24 23.76
C SER A 477 -2.45 -0.83 23.00
N TRP A 478 -2.27 -1.20 21.73
CA TRP A 478 -3.32 -1.84 20.93
C TRP A 478 -3.50 -3.33 21.26
N ILE A 479 -2.45 -4.03 21.67
CA ILE A 479 -2.47 -5.47 21.99
C ILE A 479 -2.89 -5.70 23.45
N HIS A 480 -2.34 -4.93 24.40
CA HIS A 480 -2.73 -5.02 25.81
C HIS A 480 -4.16 -4.50 26.00
N GLY A 481 -5.06 -5.37 26.45
CA GLY A 481 -6.44 -5.01 26.74
C GLY A 481 -7.40 -5.03 25.55
N ASN A 482 -6.96 -5.42 24.34
CA ASN A 482 -7.85 -5.63 23.20
C ASN A 482 -7.81 -7.09 22.73
N LYS A 483 -8.77 -7.89 23.22
CA LYS A 483 -8.90 -9.31 22.89
C LYS A 483 -8.94 -9.56 21.38
N ALA A 484 -9.56 -8.67 20.60
CA ALA A 484 -9.64 -8.83 19.15
C ALA A 484 -8.25 -8.82 18.48
N PHE A 485 -7.38 -7.88 18.86
CA PHE A 485 -6.03 -7.79 18.30
C PHE A 485 -5.13 -8.92 18.78
N SER A 486 -5.22 -9.31 20.05
CA SER A 486 -4.49 -10.47 20.59
C SER A 486 -4.87 -11.77 19.88
N ILE A 487 -6.17 -11.98 19.65
CA ILE A 487 -6.68 -13.12 18.88
C ILE A 487 -6.13 -13.07 17.44
N LEU A 488 -6.24 -11.92 16.75
CA LEU A 488 -5.77 -11.76 15.38
C LEU A 488 -4.27 -12.05 15.23
N LEU A 489 -3.46 -11.71 16.23
CA LEU A 489 -2.02 -11.96 16.24
C LEU A 489 -1.70 -13.47 16.32
N LEU A 490 -2.55 -14.25 16.99
CA LEU A 490 -2.38 -15.69 17.17
C LEU A 490 -2.98 -16.53 16.02
N LEU A 491 -3.95 -16.00 15.28
CA LEU A 491 -4.60 -16.71 14.16
C LEU A 491 -3.60 -17.27 13.12
N PRO A 492 -2.52 -16.57 12.71
CA PRO A 492 -1.51 -17.14 11.82
C PRO A 492 -0.84 -18.40 12.39
N VAL A 493 -0.54 -18.40 13.70
CA VAL A 493 0.07 -19.55 14.38
C VAL A 493 -0.89 -20.74 14.37
N PHE A 494 -2.14 -20.55 14.79
CA PHE A 494 -3.17 -21.59 14.74
C PHE A 494 -3.42 -22.10 13.32
N THR A 495 -3.36 -21.22 12.33
CA THR A 495 -3.55 -21.58 10.91
C THR A 495 -2.43 -22.47 10.41
N LEU A 496 -1.16 -22.12 10.67
CA LEU A 496 -0.01 -22.93 10.26
C LEU A 496 0.03 -24.26 11.00
N ALA A 497 -0.21 -24.25 12.30
CA ALA A 497 -0.27 -25.45 13.12
C ALA A 497 -1.40 -26.40 12.67
N SER A 498 -2.58 -25.86 12.37
CA SER A 498 -3.69 -26.61 11.79
C SER A 498 -3.28 -27.21 10.44
N ARG A 499 -2.68 -26.40 9.55
CA ARG A 499 -2.22 -26.86 8.23
C ARG A 499 -1.23 -28.02 8.32
N TRP A 500 -0.30 -27.95 9.26
CA TRP A 500 0.72 -28.97 9.49
C TRP A 500 0.16 -30.22 10.16
N SER A 501 -0.79 -30.09 11.09
CA SER A 501 -1.49 -31.23 11.68
C SER A 501 -2.18 -32.09 10.61
N PHE A 502 -2.66 -31.47 9.52
CA PHE A 502 -3.30 -32.16 8.40
C PHE A 502 -2.40 -32.39 7.17
N ARG A 503 -1.08 -32.12 7.24
CA ARG A 503 -0.18 -32.19 6.07
C ARG A 503 -0.09 -33.55 5.38
N LYS A 504 -0.29 -34.64 6.13
CA LYS A 504 -0.28 -36.03 5.62
C LYS A 504 -1.68 -36.58 5.34
N SER A 505 -2.72 -35.76 5.44
CA SER A 505 -4.13 -36.17 5.28
C SER A 505 -4.70 -35.62 3.97
N LEU A 506 -5.38 -36.45 3.19
CA LEU A 506 -6.11 -36.04 1.98
C LEU A 506 -7.15 -34.94 2.28
N VAL A 507 -7.74 -34.97 3.48
CA VAL A 507 -8.69 -33.96 3.95
C VAL A 507 -8.05 -32.58 4.12
N GLY A 508 -6.76 -32.54 4.51
CA GLY A 508 -6.00 -31.31 4.66
C GLY A 508 -5.71 -30.58 3.35
N HIS A 509 -5.63 -31.32 2.24
CA HIS A 509 -5.41 -30.76 0.90
C HIS A 509 -6.67 -30.18 0.28
N ARG A 510 -7.86 -30.48 0.82
CA ARG A 510 -9.13 -29.88 0.37
C ARG A 510 -9.16 -28.37 0.64
N PHE A 511 -8.50 -27.91 1.70
CA PHE A 511 -8.49 -26.51 2.11
C PHE A 511 -7.15 -25.83 1.81
N ASN A 512 -7.19 -24.63 1.25
CA ASN A 512 -6.00 -23.80 1.05
C ASN A 512 -5.67 -23.03 2.34
N LEU A 513 -4.49 -22.42 2.40
CA LEU A 513 -4.04 -21.69 3.61
C LEU A 513 -5.01 -20.58 4.02
N THR A 514 -5.57 -19.86 3.05
CA THR A 514 -6.53 -18.78 3.30
C THR A 514 -7.84 -19.31 3.88
N GLU A 515 -8.38 -20.41 3.36
CA GLU A 515 -9.60 -21.05 3.88
C GLU A 515 -9.40 -21.60 5.28
N GLN A 516 -8.21 -22.13 5.58
CA GLN A 516 -7.87 -22.53 6.94
C GLN A 516 -7.79 -21.33 7.88
N PHE A 517 -7.23 -20.20 7.43
CA PHE A 517 -7.27 -18.96 8.19
C PHE A 517 -8.71 -18.51 8.49
N PHE A 518 -9.61 -18.56 7.50
CA PHE A 518 -11.03 -18.28 7.70
C PHE A 518 -11.67 -19.21 8.74
N ALA A 519 -11.34 -20.51 8.72
CA ALA A 519 -11.82 -21.45 9.72
C ALA A 519 -11.35 -21.07 11.13
N GLN A 520 -10.09 -20.64 11.30
CA GLN A 520 -9.58 -20.19 12.60
C GLN A 520 -10.26 -18.90 13.08
N VAL A 521 -10.58 -17.97 12.17
CA VAL A 521 -11.35 -16.75 12.53
C VAL A 521 -12.73 -17.10 13.05
N TYR A 522 -13.41 -18.08 12.45
CA TYR A 522 -14.69 -18.58 12.99
C TYR A 522 -14.50 -19.21 14.36
N ILE A 523 -13.57 -20.14 14.54
CA ILE A 523 -13.34 -20.76 15.86
C ILE A 523 -13.07 -19.68 16.94
N ALA A 524 -12.32 -18.62 16.60
CA ALA A 524 -12.13 -17.49 17.50
C ALA A 524 -13.42 -16.70 17.81
N CYS A 525 -14.28 -16.48 16.81
CA CYS A 525 -15.61 -15.87 17.03
C CYS A 525 -16.46 -16.75 17.96
N GLN A 526 -16.37 -18.07 17.83
CA GLN A 526 -17.13 -19.02 18.65
C GLN A 526 -16.69 -18.93 20.10
N ILE A 527 -15.37 -18.88 20.34
CA ILE A 527 -14.84 -18.72 21.69
C ILE A 527 -15.30 -17.39 22.30
N LEU A 528 -15.19 -16.26 21.58
CA LEU A 528 -15.67 -14.96 22.07
C LEU A 528 -17.17 -14.97 22.39
N TRP A 529 -17.97 -15.63 21.57
CA TRP A 529 -19.40 -15.75 21.81
C TRP A 529 -19.72 -16.59 23.04
N ILE A 530 -18.98 -17.69 23.26
CA ILE A 530 -19.11 -18.50 24.48
C ILE A 530 -18.69 -17.69 25.71
N SER A 531 -17.58 -16.95 25.64
CA SER A 531 -17.13 -16.06 26.72
C SER A 531 -18.20 -15.01 27.06
N LEU A 532 -18.85 -14.41 26.05
CA LEU A 532 -19.97 -13.49 26.24
C LEU A 532 -21.17 -14.12 26.95
N LEU A 533 -21.48 -15.38 26.65
CA LEU A 533 -22.60 -16.10 27.28
C LEU A 533 -22.29 -16.53 28.71
N ILE A 534 -21.03 -16.84 29.03
CA ILE A 534 -20.60 -17.29 30.36
C ILE A 534 -20.41 -16.12 31.32
N LEU A 535 -19.95 -14.97 30.83
CA LEU A 535 -19.59 -13.80 31.64
C LEU A 535 -20.68 -13.34 32.65
N PRO A 536 -21.99 -13.31 32.32
CA PRO A 536 -23.04 -12.96 33.29
C PRO A 536 -23.13 -13.93 34.48
N PHE A 537 -22.68 -15.17 34.30
CA PHE A 537 -22.74 -16.22 35.31
C PHE A 537 -21.48 -16.26 36.16
N THR A 538 -20.30 -16.05 35.55
CA THR A 538 -19.03 -16.03 36.29
C THR A 538 -18.80 -14.72 37.03
N ARG A 539 -19.30 -13.59 36.51
CA ARG A 539 -19.11 -12.23 37.03
C ARG A 539 -17.66 -11.74 37.14
N GLU A 540 -16.70 -12.58 36.79
CA GLU A 540 -15.27 -12.26 36.74
C GLU A 540 -14.80 -12.28 35.28
N ALA A 541 -14.14 -11.21 34.85
CA ALA A 541 -13.55 -11.10 33.52
C ALA A 541 -12.02 -11.29 33.58
N HIS A 542 -11.51 -12.34 32.93
CA HIS A 542 -10.07 -12.56 32.79
C HIS A 542 -9.54 -11.79 31.58
N LEU A 543 -9.19 -10.53 31.79
CA LEU A 543 -8.71 -9.65 30.70
C LEU A 543 -7.32 -10.03 30.17
N ASN A 544 -6.51 -10.69 30.99
CA ASN A 544 -5.15 -11.12 30.63
C ASN A 544 -5.13 -12.46 29.88
N ASP A 545 -6.21 -13.25 30.01
CA ASP A 545 -6.38 -14.45 29.21
C ASP A 545 -7.00 -14.11 27.84
N ILE A 546 -6.40 -14.65 26.78
CA ILE A 546 -6.82 -14.45 25.38
C ILE A 546 -8.30 -14.83 25.20
N PHE A 547 -8.75 -15.82 25.97
CA PHE A 547 -10.11 -16.33 26.00
C PHE A 547 -10.49 -16.55 27.47
N ASP A 548 -11.68 -16.13 27.91
CA ASP A 548 -12.17 -16.41 29.30
C ASP A 548 -12.59 -17.86 29.51
N LEU A 549 -11.95 -18.78 28.79
CA LEU A 549 -12.20 -20.21 28.81
C LEU A 549 -10.92 -20.92 29.22
N SER A 550 -11.06 -21.97 30.01
CA SER A 550 -9.93 -22.83 30.34
C SER A 550 -9.32 -23.45 29.07
N TYR A 551 -8.03 -23.78 29.12
CA TYR A 551 -7.33 -24.41 27.99
C TYR A 551 -7.97 -25.75 27.59
N GLU A 552 -8.53 -26.49 28.55
CA GLU A 552 -9.28 -27.73 28.31
C GLU A 552 -10.58 -27.47 27.56
N ALA A 553 -11.32 -26.42 27.93
CA ALA A 553 -12.55 -26.04 27.23
C ALA A 553 -12.26 -25.64 25.78
N ILE A 554 -11.22 -24.84 25.56
CA ILE A 554 -10.76 -24.47 24.21
C ILE A 554 -10.35 -25.72 23.43
N PHE A 555 -9.57 -26.62 24.03
CA PHE A 555 -9.15 -27.85 23.39
C PHE A 555 -10.35 -28.70 22.95
N LEU A 556 -11.35 -28.88 23.82
CA LEU A 556 -12.58 -29.62 23.51
C LEU A 556 -13.40 -28.96 22.40
N LEU A 557 -13.46 -27.63 22.36
CA LEU A 557 -14.08 -26.89 21.25
C LEU A 557 -13.37 -27.18 19.92
N PHE A 558 -12.03 -27.13 19.88
CA PHE A 558 -11.29 -27.50 18.67
C PHE A 558 -11.53 -28.95 18.24
N VAL A 559 -11.65 -29.90 19.18
CA VAL A 559 -12.01 -31.29 18.86
C VAL A 559 -13.40 -31.36 18.23
N TRP A 560 -14.37 -30.63 18.80
CA TRP A 560 -15.73 -30.52 18.29
C TRP A 560 -15.78 -29.93 16.88
N ASP A 561 -15.07 -28.82 16.66
CA ASP A 561 -15.03 -28.12 15.39
C ASP A 561 -14.35 -28.97 14.32
N TYR A 562 -13.23 -29.62 14.64
CA TYR A 562 -12.50 -30.46 13.70
C TYR A 562 -13.29 -31.71 13.30
N ARG A 563 -14.05 -32.29 14.23
CA ARG A 563 -14.98 -33.38 13.91
C ARG A 563 -15.95 -32.93 12.82
N GLN A 564 -16.58 -31.79 13.01
CA GLN A 564 -17.62 -31.32 12.10
C GLN A 564 -17.05 -30.75 10.80
N LEU A 565 -15.96 -29.98 10.85
CA LEU A 565 -15.33 -29.30 9.72
C LEU A 565 -14.64 -30.26 8.77
N PHE A 566 -13.93 -31.25 9.31
CA PHE A 566 -13.16 -32.23 8.53
C PHE A 566 -13.85 -33.58 8.36
N ASN A 567 -15.06 -33.75 8.91
CA ASN A 567 -15.85 -34.98 8.87
C ASN A 567 -15.08 -36.19 9.43
N LEU A 568 -14.49 -36.00 10.62
CA LEU A 568 -13.64 -37.00 11.28
C LEU A 568 -14.40 -37.71 12.40
N SER A 569 -13.93 -38.88 12.82
CA SER A 569 -14.38 -39.49 14.07
C SER A 569 -13.78 -38.73 15.27
N TRP A 570 -14.46 -38.80 16.42
CA TRP A 570 -14.01 -38.16 17.67
C TRP A 570 -12.53 -38.41 17.99
N TRP A 571 -12.09 -39.67 17.91
CA TRP A 571 -10.70 -40.04 18.18
C TRP A 571 -9.70 -39.46 17.18
N LYS A 572 -10.08 -39.39 15.89
CA LYS A 572 -9.23 -38.78 14.86
C LYS A 572 -9.15 -37.26 15.08
N SER A 573 -10.25 -36.60 15.45
CA SER A 573 -10.27 -35.17 15.79
C SER A 573 -9.43 -34.87 17.01
N PHE A 574 -9.55 -35.67 18.07
CA PHE A 574 -8.74 -35.54 19.28
C PHE A 574 -7.24 -35.57 18.95
N LYS A 575 -6.77 -36.62 18.28
CA LYS A 575 -5.36 -36.75 17.87
C LYS A 575 -4.87 -35.58 17.02
N ARG A 576 -5.68 -35.11 16.06
CA ARG A 576 -5.31 -33.99 15.20
C ARG A 576 -5.26 -32.68 15.96
N THR A 577 -6.13 -32.50 16.95
CA THR A 577 -6.13 -31.33 17.82
C THR A 577 -4.90 -31.34 18.72
N THR A 578 -4.56 -32.48 19.34
CA THR A 578 -3.30 -32.63 20.11
C THR A 578 -2.07 -32.27 19.27
N VAL A 579 -1.96 -32.84 18.07
CA VAL A 579 -0.83 -32.54 17.15
C VAL A 579 -0.80 -31.06 16.76
N MET A 580 -1.97 -30.43 16.56
CA MET A 580 -2.04 -29.00 16.29
C MET A 580 -1.49 -28.17 17.46
N PHE A 581 -1.93 -28.43 18.69
CA PHE A 581 -1.44 -27.68 19.85
C PHE A 581 0.08 -27.88 20.08
N CYS A 582 0.62 -29.08 19.83
CA CYS A 582 2.07 -29.30 19.83
C CYS A 582 2.79 -28.44 18.77
N TYR A 583 2.23 -28.33 17.57
CA TYR A 583 2.78 -27.44 16.54
C TYR A 583 2.65 -25.96 16.91
N CYS A 584 1.57 -25.53 17.55
CA CYS A 584 1.44 -24.17 18.06
C CYS A 584 2.56 -23.84 19.05
N ALA A 585 2.78 -24.71 20.04
CA ALA A 585 3.84 -24.55 21.03
C ALA A 585 5.22 -24.46 20.36
N LEU A 586 5.51 -25.34 19.40
CA LEU A 586 6.76 -25.33 18.64
C LEU A 586 6.95 -24.02 17.85
N ILE A 587 5.91 -23.54 17.16
CA ILE A 587 5.98 -22.29 16.39
C ILE A 587 6.24 -21.09 17.31
N MET A 588 5.57 -21.04 18.46
CA MET A 588 5.76 -19.97 19.44
C MET A 588 7.18 -19.97 20.01
N LEU A 589 7.72 -21.15 20.35
CA LEU A 589 9.10 -21.28 20.82
C LEU A 589 10.11 -20.82 19.76
N LEU A 590 9.94 -21.23 18.50
CA LEU A 590 10.80 -20.81 17.40
C LEU A 590 10.70 -19.30 17.10
N ALA A 591 9.51 -18.72 17.24
CA ALA A 591 9.33 -17.28 17.08
C ALA A 591 10.03 -16.49 18.20
N ALA A 592 9.95 -16.99 19.44
CA ALA A 592 10.63 -16.39 20.58
C ALA A 592 12.16 -16.45 20.43
N THR A 593 12.73 -17.60 20.04
CA THR A 593 14.17 -17.72 19.82
C THR A 593 14.66 -16.87 18.64
N LEU A 594 13.89 -16.79 17.56
CA LEU A 594 14.21 -15.91 16.43
C LEU A 594 14.17 -14.43 16.82
N PHE A 595 13.22 -14.04 17.67
CA PHE A 595 13.12 -12.68 18.18
C PHE A 595 14.32 -12.33 19.07
N ILE A 596 14.68 -13.22 20.00
CA ILE A 596 15.85 -13.06 20.87
C ILE A 596 17.15 -12.96 20.06
N THR A 597 17.35 -13.87 19.10
CA THR A 597 18.55 -13.86 18.24
C THR A 597 18.63 -12.63 17.35
N LEU A 598 17.50 -12.13 16.84
CA LEU A 598 17.44 -10.88 16.10
C LEU A 598 17.86 -9.69 16.96
N LEU A 599 17.35 -9.60 18.19
CA LEU A 599 17.74 -8.55 19.14
C LEU A 599 19.24 -8.62 19.46
N ALA A 600 19.77 -9.82 19.74
CA ALA A 600 21.20 -10.03 19.98
C ALA A 600 22.07 -9.68 18.77
N THR A 601 21.60 -9.96 17.54
CA THR A 601 22.34 -9.63 16.31
C THR A 601 22.34 -8.12 16.05
N ILE A 602 21.24 -7.44 16.31
CA ILE A 602 21.16 -5.96 16.25
C ILE A 602 22.08 -5.34 17.30
N ALA A 603 22.18 -5.94 18.49
CA ALA A 603 23.13 -5.55 19.52
C ALA A 603 24.59 -5.76 19.11
N TYR A 604 24.90 -6.85 18.40
CA TYR A 604 26.26 -7.16 17.96
C TYR A 604 26.74 -6.33 16.75
N LEU A 605 25.83 -5.95 15.86
CA LEU A 605 26.15 -5.17 14.64
C LEU A 605 26.28 -3.66 14.90
N ARG A 606 26.03 -3.21 16.13
CA ARG A 606 26.04 -1.82 16.55
C ARG A 606 27.16 -1.60 17.54
#